data_AF-A0A2K4MI82-F1
#
_entry.id   AF-A0A2K4MI82-F1
#
_cell.length_a   1.000
_cell.length_b   1.000
_cell.length_c   1.000
_cell.angle_alpha   90.00
_cell.angle_beta   90.00
_cell.angle_gamma   90.00
#
_symmetry.space_group_name_H-M   'P 1'
#
loop_
_entity.id
_entity.type
_entity.pdbx_description
1 polymer ?
#
loop_
_entity_poly.entity_id
_entity_poly.type
_entity_poly.pdbx_seq_one_letter_code
_entity_poly.pdbx_strand_id
1 'polypeptide(L)' 'AASLGLVPRQHSTGGKAKLLGISKRGDKSLRRLLVQCAHVIMQRAAQWDSALAQWTAQLMLRRPSQVVACAVANKLARV' A
#
# COMPACT_ATOMS: atom_id res chain seq x y z
N ALA A 1 -7.64 -14.71 3.05
CA ALA A 1 -6.37 -14.95 2.33
C ALA A 1 -5.57 -13.66 2.32
N ALA A 2 -4.25 -13.71 2.56
CA ALA A 2 -3.34 -12.62 2.17
C ALA A 2 -2.77 -13.04 0.82
N SER A 3 -3.34 -12.54 -0.28
CA SER A 3 -3.16 -13.09 -1.64
C SER A 3 -1.71 -13.28 -2.11
N LEU A 4 -0.73 -12.61 -1.46
CA LEU A 4 0.65 -12.53 -1.94
C LEU A 4 1.72 -12.87 -0.89
N GLY A 5 1.36 -13.29 0.33
CA GLY A 5 2.33 -13.60 1.41
C GLY A 5 3.19 -12.42 1.90
N LEU A 6 2.94 -11.21 1.39
CA LEU A 6 3.68 -9.98 1.71
C LEU A 6 3.05 -9.14 2.82
N VAL A 7 1.83 -9.46 3.24
CA VAL A 7 1.14 -8.74 4.32
C VAL A 7 1.23 -9.60 5.58
N PRO A 8 1.76 -9.08 6.70
CA PRO A 8 1.81 -9.83 7.94
C PRO A 8 0.40 -10.24 8.36
N ARG A 9 0.27 -11.48 8.84
CA ARG A 9 -0.99 -12.07 9.29
C ARG A 9 -1.68 -11.10 10.26
N GLN A 10 -2.91 -10.71 9.94
CA GLN A 10 -3.70 -9.83 10.79
C GLN A 10 -4.07 -10.57 12.07
N HIS A 11 -3.38 -10.28 13.17
CA HIS A 11 -3.78 -10.69 14.51
C HIS A 11 -4.65 -9.57 15.10
N SER A 12 -5.97 -9.79 15.14
CA SER A 12 -6.90 -8.89 15.84
C SER A 12 -7.26 -9.53 17.17
N THR A 13 -6.57 -9.13 18.24
CA THR A 13 -6.96 -9.46 19.61
C THR A 13 -7.75 -8.27 20.16
N GLY A 14 -9.02 -8.48 20.52
CA GLY A 14 -9.87 -7.45 21.13
C GLY A 14 -10.50 -6.42 20.17
N GLY A 15 -10.82 -6.80 18.93
CA GLY A 15 -11.60 -5.97 18.00
C GLY A 15 -10.85 -4.79 17.36
N LYS A 16 -9.59 -4.55 17.73
CA LYS A 16 -8.75 -3.51 17.12
C LYS A 16 -7.89 -4.13 16.01
N ALA A 17 -8.21 -3.85 14.76
CA ALA A 17 -7.41 -4.27 13.61
C ALA A 17 -6.25 -3.28 13.39
N LYS A 18 -5.01 -3.67 13.74
CA LYS A 18 -3.82 -2.88 13.43
C LYS A 18 -3.27 -3.30 12.06
N LEU A 19 -3.45 -2.44 11.06
CA LEU A 19 -2.89 -2.66 9.73
C LEU A 19 -1.37 -2.36 9.78
N LEU A 20 -0.56 -3.43 9.77
CA LEU A 20 0.89 -3.31 9.71
C LEU A 20 1.38 -3.04 8.26
N GLY A 21 2.65 -2.66 8.11
CA GLY A 21 3.27 -2.45 6.79
C GLY A 21 3.49 -3.76 6.02
N ILE A 22 4.03 -3.63 4.80
CA ILE A 22 4.50 -4.79 4.01
C ILE A 22 5.57 -5.54 4.81
N SER A 23 5.38 -6.85 4.97
CA SER A 23 6.32 -7.74 5.63
C SER A 23 7.69 -7.68 4.94
N LYS A 24 8.75 -7.63 5.74
CA LYS A 24 10.12 -7.85 5.24
C LYS A 24 10.41 -9.34 4.98
N ARG A 25 9.58 -10.23 5.52
CA ARG A 25 9.62 -11.68 5.30
C ARG A 25 8.67 -11.99 4.14
N GLY A 26 9.21 -12.39 2.99
CA GLY A 26 8.47 -12.62 1.73
C GLY A 26 9.31 -12.28 0.49
N ASP A 27 8.71 -12.30 -0.70
CA ASP A 27 9.40 -12.05 -1.97
C ASP A 27 9.85 -10.58 -2.13
N LYS A 28 11.17 -10.36 -2.20
CA LYS A 28 11.78 -9.02 -2.35
C LYS A 28 11.49 -8.39 -3.71
N SER A 29 11.35 -9.19 -4.77
CA SER A 29 11.06 -8.73 -6.12
C SER A 29 9.61 -8.26 -6.23
N LEU A 30 8.66 -8.99 -5.65
CA LEU A 30 7.26 -8.57 -5.62
C LEU A 30 7.07 -7.28 -4.81
N ARG A 31 7.77 -7.14 -3.67
CA ARG A 31 7.76 -5.87 -2.92
C ARG A 31 8.31 -4.70 -3.75
N ARG A 32 9.38 -4.92 -4.52
CA ARG A 32 9.94 -3.89 -5.42
C ARG A 32 8.95 -3.52 -6.51
N LEU A 33 8.32 -4.51 -7.14
CA LEU A 33 7.32 -4.30 -8.18
C LEU A 33 6.13 -3.50 -7.67
N LEU A 34 5.58 -3.85 -6.50
CA LEU A 34 4.47 -3.12 -5.89
C LEU A 34 4.81 -1.66 -5.60
N VAL A 35 6.05 -1.38 -5.16
CA VAL A 35 6.51 0.00 -4.95
C VAL A 35 6.71 0.74 -6.28
N GLN A 36 7.19 0.08 -7.34
CA GLN A 36 7.26 0.68 -8.67
C GLN A 36 5.87 1.01 -9.21
N CYS A 37 4.91 0.08 -9.12
CA CYS A 37 3.52 0.32 -9.49
C CYS A 37 2.90 1.45 -8.67
N ALA A 38 3.21 1.54 -7.38
CA ALA A 38 2.76 2.63 -6.52
C ALA A 38 3.21 4.01 -7.03
N HIS A 39 4.46 4.14 -7.50
CA HIS A 39 4.93 5.40 -8.09
C HIS A 39 4.16 5.78 -9.36
N VAL A 40 3.87 4.81 -10.23
CA VAL A 40 3.06 5.04 -11.45
C VAL A 40 1.65 5.48 -11.08
N ILE A 41 1.04 4.84 -10.07
CA ILE A 41 -0.29 5.22 -9.57
C ILE A 41 -0.25 6.63 -8.99
N MET A 42 0.77 7.00 -8.22
CA MET A 42 0.90 8.35 -7.68
C MET A 42 1.01 9.41 -8.79
N GLN A 43 1.75 9.12 -9.87
CA GLN A 43 1.85 10.02 -11.02
C GLN A 43 0.52 10.17 -11.76
N ARG A 44 -0.26 9.09 -11.85
CA ARG A 44 -1.58 9.07 -12.51
C ARG A 44 -2.74 9.40 -11.58
N ALA A 45 -2.51 9.56 -10.28
CA ALA A 45 -3.56 9.79 -9.28
C ALA A 45 -4.35 11.07 -9.54
N ALA A 46 -3.75 12.07 -10.19
CA ALA A 46 -4.44 13.30 -10.59
C ALA A 46 -5.39 13.10 -11.79
N GLN A 47 -5.19 12.05 -12.58
CA GLN A 47 -5.96 11.77 -13.81
C GLN A 47 -7.04 10.70 -13.60
N TRP A 48 -7.01 9.96 -12.49
CA TRP A 48 -7.92 8.87 -12.20
C TRP A 48 -8.94 9.26 -11.14
N ASP A 49 -10.23 9.17 -11.45
CA ASP A 49 -11.30 9.39 -10.48
C ASP A 49 -11.70 8.08 -9.78
N SER A 50 -10.75 7.50 -9.05
CA SER A 50 -11.00 6.32 -8.22
C SER A 50 -10.84 6.64 -6.75
N ALA A 51 -11.55 5.92 -5.88
CA ALA A 51 -11.40 6.05 -4.43
C ALA A 51 -9.94 5.84 -3.96
N LEU A 52 -9.17 5.02 -4.70
CA LEU A 52 -7.74 4.84 -4.44
C LEU A 52 -6.96 6.10 -4.82
N ALA A 53 -7.19 6.66 -6.01
CA ALA A 53 -6.53 7.85 -6.50
C ALA A 53 -6.80 9.08 -5.61
N GLN A 54 -8.06 9.30 -5.21
CA GLN A 54 -8.44 10.36 -4.27
C GLN A 54 -7.75 10.18 -2.91
N TRP A 55 -7.74 8.96 -2.37
CA TRP A 55 -7.02 8.66 -1.12
C TRP A 55 -5.51 8.90 -1.25
N THR A 56 -4.89 8.54 -2.38
CA THR A 56 -3.47 8.79 -2.61
C THR A 56 -3.16 10.27 -2.74
N ALA A 57 -3.97 11.05 -3.44
CA ALA A 57 -3.80 12.49 -3.59
C ALA A 57 -3.89 13.20 -2.23
N GLN A 58 -4.86 12.83 -1.39
CA GLN A 58 -4.97 13.34 -0.02
C GLN A 58 -3.75 12.99 0.84
N LEU A 59 -3.17 11.80 0.65
CA LEU A 59 -2.00 11.37 1.39
C LEU A 59 -0.73 12.11 0.95
N MET A 60 -0.59 12.39 -0.35
CA MET A 60 0.50 13.19 -0.92
C MET A 60 0.54 14.62 -0.35
N LEU A 61 -0.60 15.19 0.04
CA LEU A 61 -0.66 16.50 0.69
C LEU A 61 -0.13 16.49 2.13
N ARG A 62 -0.13 15.34 2.81
CA ARG A 62 0.15 15.24 4.27
C ARG A 62 1.44 14.49 4.59
N ARG A 63 2.02 13.77 3.63
CA ARG A 63 3.12 12.81 3.84
C ARG A 63 4.10 12.86 2.67
N PRO A 64 5.39 12.58 2.92
CA PRO A 64 6.40 12.53 1.86
C PRO A 64 6.10 11.40 0.87
N SER A 65 6.48 11.60 -0.39
CA SER A 65 6.19 10.71 -1.52
C SER A 65 6.55 9.24 -1.27
N GLN A 66 7.71 8.96 -0.66
CA GLN A 66 8.16 7.60 -0.37
C GLN A 66 7.27 6.87 0.65
N VAL A 67 6.72 7.60 1.62
CA VAL A 67 5.77 7.05 2.61
C VAL A 67 4.44 6.75 1.93
N VAL A 68 3.99 7.64 1.04
CA VAL A 68 2.79 7.42 0.23
C VAL A 68 2.97 6.18 -0.65
N ALA A 69 4.08 6.06 -1.38
CA ALA A 69 4.36 4.91 -2.24
C ALA A 69 4.29 3.59 -1.46
N CYS A 70 4.90 3.52 -0.28
CA CYS A 70 4.81 2.34 0.59
C CYS A 70 3.37 2.06 1.05
N ALA A 71 2.59 3.09 1.35
CA ALA A 71 1.19 2.95 1.77
C ALA A 71 0.29 2.46 0.62
N VAL A 72 0.48 2.97 -0.60
CA VAL A 72 -0.20 2.48 -1.82
C VAL A 72 0.15 1.03 -2.07
N ALA A 73 1.45 0.69 -2.04
CA ALA A 73 1.92 -0.67 -2.22
C ALA A 73 1.31 -1.63 -1.18
N ASN A 74 1.19 -1.20 0.08
CA ASN A 74 0.56 -2.00 1.14
C ASN A 74 -0.95 -2.19 0.87
N LYS A 75 -1.62 -1.19 0.30
CA LYS A 75 -3.04 -1.29 -0.05
C LYS A 75 -3.26 -2.25 -1.23
N LEU A 76 -2.39 -2.21 -2.24
CA LEU A 76 -2.39 -3.15 -3.37
C LEU A 76 -2.08 -4.59 -2.94
N ALA A 77 -1.14 -4.78 -2.01
CA ALA A 77 -0.78 -6.11 -1.51
C ALA A 77 -1.90 -6.80 -0.71
N ARG A 78 -2.96 -6.07 -0.35
CA ARG A 78 -4.10 -6.53 0.47
C ARG A 78 -5.35 -6.82 -0.35
N VAL A 79 -5.35 -6.50 -1.65
CA VAL A 79 -6.38 -6.92 -2.61
C VAL A 79 -6.16 -8.40 -2.94
#